data_AF-A0A8S4QLY1-F1
#
_entry.id   AF-A0A8S4QLY1-F1
#
_cell.length_a   1.000
_cell.length_b   1.000
_cell.length_c   1.000
_cell.angle_alpha   90.00
_cell.angle_beta   90.00
_cell.angle_gamma   90.00
#
_symmetry.space_group_name_H-M   'P 1'
#
loop_
_entity.id
_entity.type
_entity.pdbx_description
1 polymer ?
#
loop_
_entity_poly.entity_id
_entity_poly.type
_entity_poly.pdbx_seq_one_letter_code
_entity_poly.pdbx_strand_id
1 'polypeptide(L)'
;MWCWRRLLRIPWTAFRNNVSILEELKVKEWLSSTVQIRIFKFFGHITRNKHSMERLVVQGKVKGKRSRGRSPTRWTDIIKATTQTSIVECSRNAEDRNKWRRITGAAVAKENVPSSTTTTLSRGND
;
A
#
# COMPACT_ATOMS: atom_id res chain seq x y z
N MET A 1 -5.74 4.57 -14.21
CA MET A 1 -6.20 4.41 -15.60
C MET A 1 -6.30 5.72 -16.38
N TRP A 2 -6.84 6.80 -15.79
CA TRP A 2 -7.02 8.08 -16.50
C TRP A 2 -5.74 8.66 -17.09
N CYS A 3 -4.66 8.77 -16.31
CA CYS A 3 -3.36 9.28 -16.80
C CYS A 3 -2.83 8.47 -17.99
N TRP A 4 -2.95 7.14 -17.95
CA TRP A 4 -2.50 6.24 -19.02
C TRP A 4 -3.32 6.40 -20.30
N ARG A 5 -4.65 6.48 -20.21
CA ARG A 5 -5.51 6.73 -21.37
C ARG A 5 -5.22 8.07 -22.04
N ARG A 6 -4.93 9.10 -21.22
CA ARG A 6 -4.58 10.43 -21.72
C ARG A 6 -3.20 10.46 -22.40
N LEU A 7 -2.21 9.76 -21.83
CA LEU A 7 -0.87 9.61 -22.40
C LEU A 7 -0.90 8.90 -23.76
N LEU A 8 -1.66 7.81 -23.85
CA LEU A 8 -1.83 7.03 -25.08
C LEU A 8 -2.84 7.63 -26.06
N ARG A 9 -3.43 8.79 -25.72
CA ARG A 9 -4.43 9.51 -26.53
C ARG A 9 -5.60 8.60 -26.97
N ILE A 10 -6.03 7.69 -26.09
CA ILE A 10 -7.10 6.74 -26.40
C ILE A 10 -8.44 7.49 -26.39
N PRO A 11 -9.17 7.52 -27.53
CA PRO A 11 -10.48 8.13 -27.56
C PRO A 11 -11.47 7.29 -26.75
N TRP A 12 -12.47 7.93 -26.15
CA TRP A 12 -13.47 7.23 -25.33
C TRP A 12 -14.29 6.21 -26.14
N THR A 13 -14.39 6.41 -27.46
CA THR A 13 -15.04 5.50 -28.43
C THR A 13 -14.25 4.21 -28.69
N ALA A 14 -12.99 4.12 -28.29
CA ALA A 14 -12.18 2.93 -28.51
C ALA A 14 -12.58 1.75 -27.60
N PHE A 15 -13.38 1.98 -26.56
CA PHE A 15 -13.85 0.97 -25.59
C PHE A 15 -12.76 -0.03 -25.14
N ARG A 16 -11.51 0.46 -24.99
CA ARG A 16 -10.35 -0.40 -24.67
C ARG A 16 -10.37 -0.86 -23.21
N ASN A 17 -10.12 -2.16 -23.03
CA ASN A 17 -10.01 -2.79 -21.72
C ASN A 17 -8.80 -2.28 -20.93
N ASN A 18 -9.01 -2.03 -19.64
CA ASN A 18 -7.98 -1.60 -18.70
C ASN A 18 -6.75 -2.53 -18.68
N VAL A 19 -6.98 -3.84 -18.78
CA VAL A 19 -5.92 -4.86 -18.78
C VAL A 19 -5.04 -4.72 -20.02
N SER A 20 -5.63 -4.63 -21.21
CA SER A 20 -4.89 -4.46 -22.47
C SER A 20 -3.99 -3.23 -22.48
N ILE A 21 -4.45 -2.13 -21.87
CA ILE A 21 -3.67 -0.87 -21.76
C ILE A 21 -2.44 -1.08 -20.87
N LEU A 22 -2.57 -1.83 -19.78
CA LEU A 22 -1.46 -2.11 -18.88
C LEU A 22 -0.45 -3.08 -19.47
N GLU A 23 -0.92 -4.09 -20.21
CA GLU A 23 -0.07 -5.04 -20.95
C GLU A 23 0.76 -4.34 -22.03
N GLU A 24 0.13 -3.43 -22.79
CA GLU A 24 0.79 -2.62 -23.82
C GLU A 24 1.91 -1.74 -23.25
N LEU A 25 1.65 -1.11 -22.10
CA LEU A 25 2.63 -0.26 -21.40
C LEU A 25 3.74 -1.04 -20.71
N LYS A 26 3.61 -2.37 -20.57
CA LYS A 26 4.58 -3.26 -19.89
C LYS A 26 5.05 -2.68 -18.54
N VAL A 27 4.13 -2.10 -17.75
CA VAL A 27 4.47 -1.44 -16.48
C VAL A 27 4.96 -2.48 -15.49
N LYS A 28 6.28 -2.50 -15.23
CA LYS A 28 6.92 -3.48 -14.34
C LYS A 28 6.87 -3.08 -12.86
N GLU A 29 6.87 -1.79 -12.55
CA GLU A 29 6.85 -1.29 -11.17
C GLU A 29 5.84 -0.17 -10.99
N TRP A 30 5.10 -0.25 -9.89
CA TRP A 30 4.08 0.72 -9.52
C TRP A 30 4.62 1.66 -8.43
N LEU A 31 4.28 2.95 -8.52
CA LEU A 31 4.66 3.93 -7.50
C LEU A 31 4.15 3.53 -6.10
N SER A 32 2.95 2.95 -6.02
CA SER A 32 2.39 2.40 -4.78
C SER A 32 3.34 1.39 -4.13
N SER A 33 3.87 0.46 -4.92
CA SER A 33 4.81 -0.57 -4.48
C SER A 33 6.12 0.04 -3.98
N THR A 34 6.67 1.02 -4.69
CA THR A 34 7.86 1.74 -4.23
C THR A 34 7.61 2.46 -2.90
N VAL A 35 6.47 3.13 -2.76
CA VAL A 35 6.09 3.84 -1.52
C VAL A 35 5.93 2.85 -0.36
N GLN A 36 5.27 1.71 -0.59
CA GLN A 36 5.12 0.69 0.43
C GLN A 36 6.46 0.10 0.87
N ILE A 37 7.34 -0.24 -0.07
CA ILE A 37 8.69 -0.71 0.28
C ILE A 37 9.41 0.28 1.19
N ARG A 38 9.28 1.59 0.92
CA ARG A 38 9.88 2.64 1.76
C ARG A 38 9.24 2.68 3.15
N ILE A 39 7.92 2.60 3.26
CA ILE A 39 7.20 2.53 4.55
C ILE A 39 7.68 1.33 5.37
N PHE A 40 7.78 0.14 4.76
CA PHE A 40 8.21 -1.08 5.43
C PHE A 40 9.68 -1.03 5.85
N LYS A 41 10.57 -0.47 5.00
CA LYS A 41 11.97 -0.24 5.37
C LYS A 41 12.09 0.67 6.59
N PHE A 42 11.32 1.75 6.61
CA PHE A 42 11.30 2.71 7.71
C PHE A 42 10.77 2.07 9.00
N PHE A 43 9.69 1.28 8.91
CA PHE A 43 9.17 0.53 10.06
C PHE A 43 10.20 -0.41 10.67
N GLY A 44 10.89 -1.19 9.83
CA GLY A 44 11.93 -2.10 10.30
C GLY A 44 13.09 -1.35 10.94
N HIS A 45 13.46 -0.19 10.40
CA HIS A 45 14.49 0.67 10.98
C HIS A 45 14.11 1.15 12.38
N ILE A 46 12.92 1.75 12.53
CA ILE A 46 12.45 2.28 13.81
C ILE A 46 12.26 1.17 14.85
N THR A 47 11.75 0.01 14.43
CA THR A 47 11.48 -1.09 15.37
C THR A 47 12.77 -1.62 16.01
N ARG A 48 13.87 -1.65 15.26
CA ARG A 48 15.18 -2.08 15.80
C ARG A 48 15.84 -1.01 16.67
N ASN A 49 15.47 0.26 16.52
CA ASN A 49 15.97 1.34 17.34
C ASN A 49 15.14 1.50 18.63
N LYS A 50 15.56 0.80 19.70
CA LYS A 50 14.83 0.71 20.98
C LYS A 50 14.69 2.04 21.73
N HIS A 51 15.62 2.97 21.56
CA HIS A 51 15.68 4.23 22.32
C HIS A 51 15.21 5.45 21.49
N SER A 52 14.67 5.22 20.30
CA SER A 52 14.18 6.27 19.42
C SER A 52 12.79 6.77 19.83
N MET A 53 12.62 8.10 19.90
CA MET A 53 11.32 8.73 20.10
C MET A 53 10.36 8.41 18.96
N GLU A 54 10.91 8.25 17.76
CA GLU A 54 10.24 7.84 16.53
C GLU A 54 9.45 6.56 16.78
N ARG A 55 10.02 5.56 17.48
CA ARG A 55 9.30 4.32 17.80
C ARG A 55 8.05 4.56 18.63
N LEU A 56 8.12 5.45 19.63
CA LEU A 56 6.99 5.80 20.47
C LEU A 56 5.91 6.56 19.69
N VAL A 57 6.29 7.54 18.87
CA VAL A 57 5.36 8.33 18.06
C VAL A 57 4.63 7.45 17.05
N VAL A 58 5.38 6.55 16.44
CA VAL A 58 4.96 5.75 15.29
C VAL A 58 4.15 4.54 15.80
N GLN A 59 4.66 3.74 16.74
CA GLN A 59 3.92 2.60 17.29
C GLN A 59 2.85 2.99 18.35
N GLY A 60 2.94 4.20 18.89
CA GLY A 60 2.05 4.70 19.94
C GLY A 60 0.59 4.76 19.51
N LYS A 61 -0.29 4.23 20.35
CA LYS A 61 -1.73 4.40 20.21
C LYS A 61 -2.22 5.35 21.29
N VAL A 62 -2.61 6.56 20.87
CA VAL A 62 -3.34 7.49 21.73
C VAL A 62 -4.78 6.97 21.88
N LYS A 63 -5.27 6.85 23.12
CA LYS A 63 -6.66 6.49 23.41
C LYS A 63 -7.59 7.59 22.87
N GLY A 64 -8.74 7.20 22.33
CA GLY A 64 -9.76 8.12 21.80
C GLY A 64 -9.97 8.02 20.29
N LYS A 65 -11.03 8.68 19.83
CA LYS A 65 -11.40 8.78 18.41
C LYS A 65 -10.70 9.98 17.77
N ARG A 66 -10.28 9.86 16.51
CA ARG A 66 -9.75 11.02 15.78
C ARG A 66 -10.86 12.03 15.49
N SER A 67 -10.49 13.30 15.49
CA SER A 67 -11.37 14.39 15.06
C SER A 67 -11.80 14.20 13.59
N ARG A 68 -12.98 14.72 13.25
CA ARG A 68 -13.46 14.78 11.87
C ARG A 68 -12.46 15.56 11.00
N GLY A 69 -12.29 15.14 9.75
CA GLY A 69 -11.40 15.79 8.77
C GLY A 69 -9.95 15.27 8.74
N ARG A 70 -9.48 14.56 9.77
CA ARG A 70 -8.17 13.91 9.73
C ARG A 70 -8.25 12.53 9.09
N SER A 71 -7.24 12.14 8.31
CA SER A 71 -7.23 10.82 7.64
C SER A 71 -7.47 9.69 8.65
N PRO A 72 -8.42 8.78 8.40
CA PRO A 72 -8.70 7.66 9.30
C PRO A 72 -7.48 6.74 9.43
N THR A 73 -6.82 6.48 8.30
CA THR A 73 -5.73 5.52 8.16
C THR A 73 -4.48 5.94 8.93
N ARG A 74 -4.02 5.09 9.85
CA ARG A 74 -2.67 5.18 10.43
C ARG A 74 -1.67 4.51 9.51
N TRP A 75 -0.44 4.95 9.56
CA TRP A 75 0.68 4.21 8.97
C TRP A 75 0.76 2.75 9.53
N THR A 76 0.40 2.51 10.81
CA THR A 76 0.24 1.14 11.36
C THR A 76 -0.85 0.34 10.66
N ASP A 77 -1.89 1.01 10.17
CA ASP A 77 -3.00 0.35 9.50
C ASP A 77 -2.61 -0.04 8.07
N ILE A 78 -1.76 0.76 7.42
CA ILE A 78 -1.11 0.38 6.16
C ILE A 78 -0.27 -0.90 6.35
N ILE A 79 0.57 -0.95 7.38
CA ILE A 79 1.40 -2.13 7.66
C ILE A 79 0.54 -3.36 7.93
N LYS A 80 -0.55 -3.24 8.70
CA LYS A 80 -1.47 -4.34 8.94
C LYS A 80 -2.20 -4.79 7.69
N ALA A 81 -2.66 -3.85 6.86
CA ALA A 81 -3.37 -4.16 5.63
C ALA A 81 -2.47 -4.93 4.65
N THR A 82 -1.25 -4.45 4.45
CA THR A 82 -0.29 -5.07 3.53
C THR A 82 0.29 -6.39 4.07
N THR A 83 0.56 -6.50 5.38
CA THR A 83 1.12 -7.74 5.98
C THR A 83 0.07 -8.75 6.40
N GLN A 84 -1.20 -8.35 6.50
CA GLN A 84 -2.32 -9.16 7.01
C GLN A 84 -2.06 -9.78 8.40
N THR A 85 -1.24 -9.11 9.22
CA THR A 85 -0.84 -9.57 10.56
C THR A 85 -0.94 -8.45 11.59
N SER A 86 -0.82 -8.80 12.86
CA SER A 86 -0.86 -7.83 13.95
C SER A 86 0.40 -6.95 13.96
N ILE A 87 0.28 -5.72 14.46
CA ILE A 87 1.43 -4.80 14.60
C ILE A 87 2.51 -5.34 15.56
N VAL A 88 2.10 -6.14 16.55
CA VAL A 88 3.02 -6.76 17.52
C VAL A 88 3.86 -7.82 16.81
N GLU A 89 3.23 -8.66 16.00
CA GLU A 89 3.90 -9.67 15.21
C GLU A 89 4.79 -9.07 14.12
N CYS A 90 4.32 -8.01 13.45
CA CYS A 90 5.15 -7.20 12.55
C CYS A 90 6.39 -6.68 13.28
N SER A 91 6.25 -6.21 14.52
CA SER A 91 7.37 -5.67 15.30
C SER A 91 8.38 -6.78 15.66
N ARG A 92 7.92 -7.95 16.11
CA ARG A 92 8.79 -9.11 16.38
C ARG A 92 9.54 -9.57 15.13
N ASN A 93 8.82 -9.68 14.02
CA ASN A 93 9.41 -10.07 12.73
C ASN A 93 10.38 -9.02 12.18
N ALA A 94 10.16 -7.74 12.52
CA ALA A 94 11.03 -6.64 12.14
C ALA A 94 12.37 -6.62 12.89
N GLU A 95 12.49 -7.28 14.05
CA GLU A 95 13.77 -7.38 14.77
C GLU A 95 14.85 -8.05 13.91
N ASP A 96 14.50 -9.16 13.26
CA ASP A 96 15.36 -9.80 12.27
C ASP A 96 15.28 -9.07 10.91
N ARG A 97 16.42 -8.55 10.46
CA ARG A 97 16.54 -7.80 9.20
C ARG A 97 16.23 -8.65 7.96
N ASN A 98 16.66 -9.91 7.95
CA ASN A 98 16.49 -10.81 6.82
C ASN A 98 15.05 -11.31 6.74
N LYS A 99 14.48 -11.70 7.88
CA LYS A 99 13.06 -12.06 7.98
C LYS A 99 12.16 -10.91 7.54
N TRP A 100 12.44 -9.70 8.01
CA TRP A 100 11.67 -8.50 7.63
C TRP A 100 11.75 -8.18 6.13
N ARG A 101 12.95 -8.32 5.53
CA ARG A 101 13.14 -8.10 4.09
C ARG A 101 12.32 -9.09 3.26
N ARG A 102 12.29 -10.37 3.65
CA ARG A 102 11.47 -11.40 2.98
C ARG A 102 9.99 -11.09 3.06
N ILE A 103 9.50 -10.73 4.25
CA ILE A 103 8.09 -10.37 4.45
C ILE A 103 7.70 -9.14 3.63
N THR A 104 8.54 -8.11 3.64
CA THR A 104 8.30 -6.88 2.85
C THR A 104 8.21 -7.18 1.35
N GLY A 105 9.14 -8.00 0.83
CA GLY A 105 9.13 -8.41 -0.58
C GLY A 105 7.88 -9.22 -0.94
N ALA A 106 7.49 -10.18 -0.10
CA ALA A 106 6.30 -11.00 -0.32
C ALA A 106 4.99 -10.18 -0.23
N ALA A 107 4.90 -9.26 0.72
CA ALA A 107 3.70 -8.45 0.93
C ALA A 107 3.45 -7.47 -0.23
N VAL A 108 4.52 -6.82 -0.72
CA VAL A 108 4.43 -5.92 -1.87
C VAL A 108 4.16 -6.70 -3.16
N ALA A 109 4.77 -7.88 -3.35
CA ALA A 109 4.51 -8.72 -4.51
C ALA A 109 3.03 -9.15 -4.63
N LYS A 110 2.36 -9.42 -3.50
CA LYS A 110 0.92 -9.76 -3.48
C LYS A 110 0.03 -8.64 -3.98
N GLU A 111 0.40 -7.38 -3.75
CA GLU A 111 -0.39 -6.21 -4.16
C GLU A 111 -0.19 -5.82 -5.64
N ASN A 112 0.89 -6.29 -6.26
CA ASN A 112 1.20 -6.05 -7.68
C ASN A 112 0.50 -7.03 -8.63
N VAL A 113 -0.20 -8.03 -8.10
CA VAL A 113 -1.06 -8.88 -8.93
C VAL A 113 -2.24 -8.02 -9.35
N PRO A 114 -2.51 -7.85 -10.66
CA PRO A 114 -3.68 -7.12 -11.13
C PRO A 114 -4.92 -7.94 -10.77
N SER A 115 -5.38 -7.84 -9.52
CA SER A 115 -6.72 -8.27 -9.16
C SER A 115 -7.67 -7.38 -9.94
N SER A 116 -8.42 -8.01 -10.86
CA SER A 116 -9.58 -7.49 -11.59
C SER A 116 -10.52 -6.78 -10.63
N THR A 117 -10.22 -5.54 -10.27
CA THR A 117 -11.10 -4.74 -9.43
C THR A 117 -12.13 -4.17 -10.38
N THR A 118 -13.16 -4.98 -10.61
CA THR A 118 -14.46 -4.55 -11.12
C THR A 118 -14.92 -3.41 -10.20
N THR A 119 -14.60 -2.18 -10.58
CA THR A 119 -15.36 -1.02 -10.13
C THR A 119 -16.74 -1.16 -10.76
N THR A 120 -17.61 -1.93 -10.11
CA THR A 120 -19.03 -1.86 -10.32
C THR A 120 -19.41 -0.44 -9.94
N LEU A 121 -19.46 0.44 -10.95
CA LEU A 121 -20.24 1.67 -10.87
C LEU A 121 -21.67 1.20 -10.59
N SER A 122 -22.06 1.22 -9.31
CA SER A 122 -23.46 1.25 -8.95
C SER A 122 -24.00 2.55 -9.53
N ARG A 123 -24.57 2.44 -10.72
CA ARG A 123 -25.44 3.43 -11.33
C ARG A 123 -26.68 3.52 -10.45
N GLY A 124 -26.56 4.25 -9.34
CA GLY A 124 -27.71 4.89 -8.75
C GLY A 124 -28.08 6.03 -9.67
N ASN A 125 -29.25 5.94 -10.28
CA ASN A 125 -30.11 7.04 -10.65
C ASN A 125 -31.47 6.44 -10.98
N ASP A 126 -32.46 6.88 -10.19
CA ASP A 126 -33.89 7.03 -10.48
C ASP A 126 -34.76 5.76 -10.69
#